data_AF-A0A2T4AVQ8-F1
#
_entry.id   AF-A0A2T4AVQ8-F1
#
_cell.length_a   1.000
_cell.length_b   1.000
_cell.length_c   1.000
_cell.angle_alpha   90.00
_cell.angle_beta   90.00
_cell.angle_gamma   90.00
#
_symmetry.space_group_name_H-M   'P 1'
#
loop_
_entity.id
_entity.type
_entity.pdbx_description
1 polymer ?
#
loop_
_entity_poly.entity_id
_entity_poly.type
_entity_poly.pdbx_seq_one_letter_code
_entity_poly.pdbx_strand_id
1 'polypeptide(L)'
;MPTYLCHGFRWTRRLIRIWVIMEDLDDAAPDWITGRTTSAVILERFATKFNYLPQRPPSQQQPEQNSEHQQEEAQQEEKKIAHQDDDLTVPPSRVPDAEDSVLVNQSSPVKLLEEYDPEETFISARPFAYVADHVIRIDLSANVLEEIAKYEALVKEMDEGNWFERLRDELQMGMAKAPPIEWYVVVNGDEER
;
A
#
# COMPACT_ATOMS: atom_id res chain seq x y z
N MET A 1 -5.10 8.27 -12.19
CA MET A 1 -4.89 6.85 -11.84
C MET A 1 -3.70 6.75 -10.90
N PRO A 2 -3.92 6.53 -9.60
CA PRO A 2 -2.83 6.39 -8.65
C PRO A 2 -1.99 5.14 -8.95
N THR A 3 -0.67 5.33 -8.94
CA THR A 3 0.28 4.22 -9.09
C THR A 3 0.96 4.01 -7.74
N TYR A 4 1.20 2.75 -7.38
CA TYR A 4 1.82 2.41 -6.11
C TYR A 4 3.01 1.49 -6.35
N LEU A 5 4.06 1.67 -5.56
CA LEU A 5 5.07 0.63 -5.36
C LEU A 5 4.69 -0.12 -4.09
N CYS A 6 4.60 -1.43 -4.16
CA CYS A 6 4.26 -2.27 -3.02
C CYS A 6 5.16 -3.50 -2.92
N HIS A 7 5.46 -3.90 -1.69
CA HIS A 7 5.97 -5.22 -1.37
C HIS A 7 4.80 -6.10 -0.95
N GLY A 8 4.63 -7.25 -1.60
CA GLY A 8 3.40 -8.03 -1.42
C GLY A 8 3.32 -9.25 -2.29
N PHE A 9 2.12 -9.80 -2.41
CA PHE A 9 1.84 -10.94 -3.28
C PHE A 9 0.50 -10.79 -3.98
N ARG A 10 0.33 -11.50 -5.09
CA ARG A 10 -0.92 -11.52 -5.86
C ARG A 10 -1.99 -12.36 -5.17
N TRP A 11 -3.16 -11.76 -4.97
CA TRP A 11 -4.36 -12.44 -4.52
C TRP A 11 -5.37 -12.49 -5.65
N THR A 12 -5.63 -13.71 -6.16
CA THR A 12 -6.50 -13.87 -7.33
C THR A 12 -7.94 -13.51 -6.99
N ARG A 13 -8.65 -12.89 -7.94
CA ARG A 13 -10.05 -12.48 -7.77
C ARG A 13 -10.96 -13.64 -7.37
N ARG A 14 -10.69 -14.84 -7.89
CA ARG A 14 -11.41 -16.08 -7.50
C ARG A 14 -11.28 -16.36 -6.00
N LEU A 15 -10.07 -16.26 -5.44
CA LEU A 15 -9.83 -16.51 -4.03
C LEU A 15 -10.39 -15.40 -3.15
N ILE A 16 -10.35 -14.14 -3.60
CA ILE A 16 -11.00 -13.02 -2.89
C ILE A 16 -12.50 -13.28 -2.73
N ARG A 17 -13.17 -13.64 -3.83
CA ARG A 17 -14.61 -13.97 -3.81
C ARG A 17 -14.92 -15.14 -2.87
N ILE A 18 -14.12 -16.21 -2.93
CA ILE A 18 -14.29 -17.36 -2.02
C ILE A 18 -14.09 -16.93 -0.58
N TRP A 19 -13.08 -16.12 -0.29
CA TRP A 19 -12.78 -15.65 1.06
C TRP A 19 -13.90 -14.78 1.63
N VAL A 20 -14.39 -13.80 0.85
CA VAL A 20 -15.55 -12.96 1.22
C VAL A 20 -16.79 -13.80 1.55
N ILE A 21 -17.06 -14.85 0.76
CA ILE A 21 -18.18 -15.77 1.02
C ILE A 21 -17.97 -16.61 2.28
N MET A 22 -16.76 -17.15 2.46
CA MET A 22 -16.45 -18.04 3.59
C MET A 22 -16.42 -17.31 4.93
N GLU A 23 -16.02 -16.03 4.94
CA GLU A 23 -15.96 -15.19 6.16
C GLU A 23 -17.24 -14.36 6.38
N ASP A 24 -18.25 -14.55 5.54
CA ASP A 24 -19.59 -13.93 5.64
C ASP A 24 -19.49 -12.39 5.69
N LEU A 25 -18.91 -11.80 4.64
CA LEU A 25 -18.67 -10.35 4.55
C LEU A 25 -19.66 -9.67 3.61
N ASP A 26 -20.88 -9.45 4.10
CA ASP A 26 -21.98 -8.88 3.31
C ASP A 26 -21.68 -7.50 2.71
N ASP A 27 -20.93 -6.66 3.44
CA ASP A 27 -20.58 -5.29 3.03
C ASP A 27 -19.33 -5.22 2.14
N ALA A 28 -18.68 -6.35 1.86
CA ALA A 28 -17.47 -6.40 1.04
C ALA A 28 -17.81 -6.63 -0.44
N ALA A 29 -17.35 -5.73 -1.32
CA ALA A 29 -17.42 -5.94 -2.76
C ALA A 29 -16.14 -6.65 -3.25
N PRO A 30 -16.14 -7.98 -3.50
CA PRO A 30 -14.92 -8.70 -3.86
C PRO A 30 -14.32 -8.28 -5.21
N ASP A 31 -15.10 -7.59 -6.05
CA ASP A 31 -14.69 -7.04 -7.35
C ASP A 31 -14.17 -5.60 -7.26
N TRP A 32 -14.24 -4.99 -6.07
CA TRP A 32 -13.70 -3.66 -5.78
C TRP A 32 -13.13 -3.63 -4.35
N ILE A 33 -11.92 -4.19 -4.23
CA ILE A 33 -11.29 -4.46 -2.92
C ILE A 33 -10.72 -3.19 -2.29
N THR A 34 -10.41 -2.18 -3.10
CA THR A 34 -9.89 -0.89 -2.65
C THR A 34 -10.99 0.09 -2.23
N GLY A 35 -12.26 -0.24 -2.41
CA GLY A 35 -13.37 0.55 -1.87
C GLY A 35 -13.24 0.72 -0.36
N ARG A 36 -13.56 1.91 0.18
CA ARG A 36 -13.34 2.24 1.60
C ARG A 36 -14.05 1.26 2.54
N THR A 37 -15.32 0.94 2.27
CA THR A 37 -16.08 -0.03 3.06
C THR A 37 -15.50 -1.43 2.92
N THR A 38 -15.27 -1.88 1.69
CA THR A 38 -14.73 -3.22 1.41
C THR A 38 -13.38 -3.44 2.08
N SER A 39 -12.42 -2.53 1.87
CA SER A 39 -11.08 -2.64 2.43
C SER A 39 -11.10 -2.63 3.96
N ALA A 40 -11.88 -1.74 4.59
CA ALA A 40 -12.02 -1.71 6.04
C ALA A 40 -12.55 -3.03 6.61
N VAL A 41 -13.63 -3.58 6.05
CA VAL A 41 -14.25 -4.83 6.53
C VAL A 41 -13.30 -6.02 6.35
N ILE A 42 -12.61 -6.11 5.21
CA ILE A 42 -11.64 -7.18 4.97
C ILE A 42 -10.47 -7.09 5.95
N LEU A 43 -9.91 -5.90 6.16
CA LEU A 43 -8.76 -5.70 7.05
C LEU A 43 -9.12 -5.89 8.53
N GLU A 44 -10.31 -5.47 8.96
CA GLU A 44 -10.83 -5.74 10.31
C GLU A 44 -10.96 -7.26 10.55
N ARG A 45 -11.45 -7.98 9.54
CA ARG A 45 -11.56 -9.43 9.59
C ARG A 45 -10.20 -10.11 9.57
N PHE A 46 -9.21 -9.59 8.85
CA PHE A 46 -7.83 -10.04 8.95
C PHE A 46 -7.29 -9.89 10.37
N ALA A 47 -7.47 -8.71 10.99
CA ALA A 47 -7.03 -8.45 12.35
C ALA A 47 -7.68 -9.38 13.39
N THR A 48 -8.94 -9.78 13.16
CA THR A 48 -9.66 -10.70 14.04
C THR A 48 -9.28 -12.17 13.83
N LYS A 49 -9.16 -12.60 12.56
CA LYS A 49 -8.89 -13.99 12.18
C LYS A 49 -7.43 -14.38 12.39
N PHE A 50 -6.50 -13.47 12.07
CA PHE A 50 -5.07 -13.71 12.08
C PHE A 50 -4.42 -13.00 13.28
N ASN A 51 -4.42 -13.68 14.42
CA ASN A 51 -3.91 -13.14 15.69
C ASN A 51 -2.38 -12.92 15.75
N TYR A 52 -1.66 -13.34 14.70
CA TYR A 52 -0.23 -13.19 14.55
C TYR A 52 0.15 -11.94 13.75
N LEU A 53 -0.82 -11.17 13.24
CA LEU A 53 -0.53 -9.93 12.53
C LEU A 53 0.08 -8.90 13.50
N PRO A 54 1.12 -8.17 13.06
CA PRO A 54 1.74 -7.18 13.90
C PRO A 54 0.77 -6.05 14.20
N GLN A 55 0.79 -5.60 15.45
CA GLN A 55 0.03 -4.43 15.87
C GLN A 55 0.81 -3.19 15.45
N ARG A 56 0.36 -2.51 14.39
CA ARG A 56 0.90 -1.18 14.09
C ARG A 56 0.27 -0.18 15.05
N PRO A 57 1.05 0.50 15.91
CA PRO A 57 0.51 1.64 16.62
C PRO A 57 0.04 2.68 15.58
N PRO A 58 -1.05 3.42 15.84
CA PRO A 58 -1.48 4.53 15.00
C PRO A 58 -0.49 5.70 15.13
N SER A 59 0.74 5.54 14.66
CA SER A 59 1.79 6.57 14.63
C SER A 59 3.03 6.07 13.91
N GLN A 60 2.96 6.06 12.59
CA GLN A 60 3.84 6.89 11.77
C GLN A 60 2.88 7.63 10.81
N GLN A 61 2.22 8.69 11.25
CA GLN A 61 2.68 10.00 10.77
C GLN A 61 4.10 9.83 10.24
N GLN A 62 4.26 9.72 8.91
CA GLN A 62 5.44 10.39 8.34
C GLN A 62 5.49 11.71 9.10
N PRO A 63 6.58 12.05 9.79
CA PRO A 63 6.70 13.42 10.20
C PRO A 63 6.37 14.21 8.95
N GLU A 64 5.54 15.22 9.09
CA GLU A 64 5.69 16.37 8.23
C GLU A 64 7.16 16.79 8.35
N GLN A 65 8.08 16.13 7.64
CA GLN A 65 9.48 16.54 7.51
C GLN A 65 9.57 17.80 6.66
N ASN A 66 8.44 18.49 6.44
CA ASN A 66 8.34 19.80 5.82
C ASN A 66 7.85 20.91 6.76
N SER A 67 7.63 20.68 8.06
CA SER A 67 7.06 21.73 8.94
C SER A 67 7.98 22.27 10.05
N GLU A 68 9.09 21.60 10.41
CA GLU A 68 9.91 22.04 11.57
C GLU A 68 11.38 22.40 11.28
N HIS A 69 11.87 22.34 10.04
CA HIS A 69 13.22 22.88 9.70
C HIS A 69 13.22 24.34 9.22
N GLN A 70 12.09 25.06 9.26
CA GLN A 70 12.00 26.43 8.75
C GLN A 70 12.13 27.56 9.78
N GLN A 71 12.53 27.30 11.04
CA GLN A 71 12.70 28.39 12.01
C GLN A 71 14.08 28.52 12.69
N GLU A 72 15.07 27.67 12.39
CA GLU A 72 16.42 27.84 12.94
C GLU A 72 17.56 27.74 11.90
N GLU A 73 17.42 28.32 10.71
CA GLU A 73 18.59 28.71 9.89
C GLU A 73 18.43 30.13 9.34
N ALA A 74 18.05 31.05 10.23
CA ALA A 74 18.30 32.47 10.04
C ALA A 74 19.75 32.81 10.42
N GLN A 75 20.72 32.31 9.65
CA GLN A 75 22.03 32.97 9.47
C GLN A 75 22.88 32.31 8.37
N GLN A 76 22.84 32.97 7.21
CA GLN A 76 23.96 33.17 6.28
C GLN A 76 24.68 31.93 5.74
N GLU A 77 24.37 31.54 4.50
CA GLU A 77 25.42 31.40 3.48
C GLU A 77 24.87 31.66 2.07
N GLU A 78 25.58 32.54 1.37
CA GLU A 78 25.49 33.05 0.00
C GLU A 78 24.46 32.45 -0.98
N LYS A 79 23.55 33.33 -1.41
CA LYS A 79 22.82 33.25 -2.70
C LYS A 79 23.79 33.06 -3.87
N LYS A 80 24.05 31.82 -4.28
CA LYS A 80 24.09 31.50 -5.71
C LYS A 80 22.65 31.38 -6.17
N ILE A 81 22.31 32.09 -7.24
CA ILE A 81 20.97 32.04 -7.84
C ILE A 81 20.81 30.64 -8.44
N ALA A 82 20.35 29.69 -7.62
CA ALA A 82 19.83 28.41 -8.09
C ALA A 82 18.51 28.71 -8.80
N HIS A 83 18.37 28.24 -10.04
CA HIS A 83 17.06 28.24 -10.69
C HIS A 83 16.12 27.37 -9.86
N GLN A 84 14.80 27.62 -9.90
CA GLN A 84 13.84 26.79 -9.15
C GLN A 84 13.96 25.30 -9.51
N ASP A 85 14.42 25.00 -10.73
CA ASP A 85 14.64 23.63 -11.22
C ASP A 85 15.95 22.98 -10.72
N ASP A 86 16.82 23.72 -10.03
CA ASP A 86 18.07 23.18 -9.45
C ASP A 86 17.86 22.55 -8.06
N ASP A 87 16.70 22.81 -7.45
CA ASP A 87 16.21 22.13 -6.25
C ASP A 87 15.70 20.74 -6.68
N LEU A 88 16.63 19.79 -6.84
CA LEU A 88 16.38 18.41 -7.27
C LEU A 88 15.57 17.57 -6.26
N THR A 89 14.88 18.22 -5.32
CA THR A 89 14.01 17.59 -4.34
C THR A 89 12.70 17.16 -5.00
N VAL A 90 12.21 15.99 -4.60
CA VAL A 90 10.91 15.50 -5.07
C VAL A 90 9.82 16.21 -4.26
N PRO A 91 8.83 16.85 -4.91
CA PRO A 91 7.72 17.45 -4.19
C PRO A 91 6.96 16.42 -3.34
N PRO A 92 6.40 16.82 -2.19
CA PRO A 92 5.58 15.94 -1.38
C PRO A 92 4.33 15.49 -2.16
N SER A 93 3.72 14.39 -1.71
CA SER A 93 2.50 13.89 -2.34
C SER A 93 1.40 14.94 -2.32
N ARG A 94 0.64 15.02 -3.42
CA ARG A 94 -0.47 15.98 -3.56
C ARG A 94 -1.75 15.51 -2.89
N VAL A 95 -1.85 14.22 -2.59
CA VAL A 95 -3.05 13.59 -2.03
C VAL A 95 -2.76 13.18 -0.60
N PRO A 96 -3.49 13.71 0.40
CA PRO A 96 -3.35 13.27 1.77
C PRO A 96 -3.71 11.78 1.92
N ASP A 97 -3.03 11.07 2.83
CA ASP A 97 -3.29 9.65 3.11
C ASP A 97 -4.77 9.33 3.41
N ALA A 98 -5.50 10.26 4.03
CA ALA A 98 -6.93 10.09 4.36
C ALA A 98 -7.87 10.16 3.13
N GLU A 99 -7.41 10.77 2.04
CA GLU A 99 -8.15 10.85 0.77
C GLU A 99 -7.83 9.66 -0.14
N ASP A 100 -6.64 9.08 0.02
CA ASP A 100 -6.15 7.94 -0.74
C ASP A 100 -6.88 6.62 -0.39
N SER A 101 -7.30 5.86 -1.41
CA SER A 101 -8.07 4.63 -1.22
C SER A 101 -7.28 3.48 -0.58
N VAL A 102 -5.95 3.49 -0.69
CA VAL A 102 -5.07 2.46 -0.13
C VAL A 102 -4.48 2.95 1.20
N LEU A 103 -3.94 4.17 1.22
CA LEU A 103 -3.26 4.72 2.40
C LEU A 103 -4.22 5.11 3.53
N VAL A 104 -5.53 5.26 3.29
CA VAL A 104 -6.51 5.46 4.38
C VAL A 104 -6.45 4.36 5.43
N ASN A 105 -5.96 3.17 5.06
CA ASN A 105 -5.79 2.01 5.93
C ASN A 105 -4.37 1.87 6.54
N GLN A 106 -3.62 2.98 6.73
CA GLN A 106 -2.25 2.94 7.29
C GLN A 106 -2.14 2.17 8.63
N SER A 107 -3.20 2.22 9.46
CA SER A 107 -3.25 1.58 10.77
C SER A 107 -3.22 0.05 10.69
N SER A 108 -3.73 -0.53 9.61
CA SER A 108 -3.61 -1.97 9.36
C SER A 108 -2.18 -2.28 8.95
N PRO A 109 -1.59 -3.43 9.35
CA PRO A 109 -0.32 -3.86 8.79
C PRO A 109 -0.42 -4.24 7.31
N VAL A 110 -1.60 -4.68 6.88
CA VAL A 110 -1.86 -5.11 5.51
C VAL A 110 -2.52 -3.99 4.72
N LYS A 111 -2.15 -3.83 3.45
CA LYS A 111 -2.82 -2.99 2.46
C LYS A 111 -3.33 -3.84 1.31
N LEU A 112 -4.42 -3.37 0.72
CA LEU A 112 -5.08 -4.01 -0.41
C LEU A 112 -4.96 -3.08 -1.61
N LEU A 113 -4.47 -3.61 -2.73
CA LEU A 113 -4.42 -2.90 -4.00
C LEU A 113 -5.11 -3.74 -5.06
N GLU A 114 -5.53 -3.12 -6.16
CA GLU A 114 -6.01 -3.87 -7.32
C GLU A 114 -5.48 -3.32 -8.62
N GLU A 115 -5.35 -4.22 -9.60
CA GLU A 115 -4.97 -3.82 -10.96
C GLU A 115 -6.13 -3.07 -11.60
N TYR A 116 -5.78 -1.96 -12.24
CA TYR A 116 -6.68 -1.24 -13.12
C TYR A 116 -6.05 -1.11 -14.52
N ASP A 117 -6.90 -1.26 -15.53
CA ASP A 117 -6.54 -1.13 -16.94
C ASP A 117 -7.67 -0.35 -17.63
N PRO A 118 -7.46 0.92 -18.02
CA PRO A 118 -8.52 1.75 -18.62
C PRO A 118 -8.94 1.29 -20.01
N GLU A 119 -8.12 0.48 -20.70
CA GLU A 119 -8.47 -0.07 -22.02
C GLU A 119 -9.32 -1.34 -21.91
N GLU A 120 -9.40 -1.94 -20.72
CA GLU A 120 -10.24 -3.10 -20.44
C GLU A 120 -11.70 -2.68 -20.23
N THR A 121 -12.55 -2.98 -21.22
CA THR A 121 -13.97 -2.63 -21.22
C THR A 121 -14.91 -3.83 -21.13
N PHE A 122 -14.37 -5.07 -21.15
CA PHE A 122 -15.17 -6.29 -21.15
C PHE A 122 -15.29 -6.92 -19.77
N ILE A 123 -14.26 -6.82 -18.94
CA ILE A 123 -14.22 -7.43 -17.62
C ILE A 123 -14.28 -6.33 -16.55
N SER A 124 -15.24 -6.41 -15.63
CA SER A 124 -15.43 -5.42 -14.57
C SER A 124 -14.25 -5.35 -13.59
N ALA A 125 -13.58 -6.47 -13.31
CA ALA A 125 -12.46 -6.54 -12.38
C ALA A 125 -11.30 -7.34 -12.93
N ARG A 126 -10.08 -6.81 -12.78
CA ARG A 126 -8.86 -7.49 -13.18
C ARG A 126 -8.62 -8.76 -12.35
N PRO A 127 -7.92 -9.76 -12.91
CA PRO A 127 -7.78 -11.07 -12.30
C PRO A 127 -6.94 -11.06 -11.01
N PHE A 128 -6.05 -10.08 -10.84
CA PHE A 128 -5.21 -9.96 -9.66
C PHE A 128 -5.55 -8.70 -8.86
N ALA A 129 -5.61 -8.90 -7.55
CA ALA A 129 -5.40 -7.85 -6.57
C ALA A 129 -4.08 -8.16 -5.83
N TYR A 130 -3.63 -7.25 -4.99
CA TYR A 130 -2.41 -7.40 -4.21
C TYR A 130 -2.73 -7.25 -2.73
N VAL A 131 -2.11 -8.12 -1.95
CA VAL A 131 -2.02 -8.00 -0.50
C VAL A 131 -0.58 -7.61 -0.22
N ALA A 132 -0.40 -6.45 0.42
CA ALA A 132 0.90 -5.85 0.64
C ALA A 132 1.12 -5.53 2.12
N ASP A 133 2.34 -5.67 2.60
CA ASP A 133 2.76 -5.21 3.92
C ASP A 133 3.33 -3.78 3.85
N HIS A 134 4.01 -3.45 2.75
CA HIS A 134 4.54 -2.12 2.47
C HIS A 134 3.97 -1.53 1.19
N VAL A 135 3.56 -0.26 1.23
CA VAL A 135 3.00 0.47 0.08
C VAL A 135 3.41 1.92 0.13
N ILE A 136 3.86 2.45 -1.01
CA ILE A 136 4.02 3.89 -1.23
C ILE A 136 3.23 4.32 -2.46
N ARG A 137 2.61 5.50 -2.39
CA ARG A 137 1.99 6.15 -3.55
C ARG A 137 3.07 6.81 -4.40
N ILE A 138 3.00 6.64 -5.71
CA ILE A 138 3.85 7.28 -6.70
C ILE A 138 3.02 8.33 -7.44
N ASP A 139 3.30 9.61 -7.17
CA ASP A 139 2.68 10.71 -7.93
C ASP A 139 3.49 11.09 -9.17
N LEU A 140 4.81 11.26 -9.02
CA LEU A 140 5.71 11.66 -10.12
C LEU A 140 6.79 10.60 -10.38
N SER A 141 7.51 10.21 -9.34
CA SER A 141 8.57 9.19 -9.40
C SER A 141 8.87 8.63 -8.01
N ALA A 142 9.54 7.49 -7.96
CA ALA A 142 10.08 6.90 -6.73
C ALA A 142 11.41 6.21 -7.02
N ASN A 143 12.35 6.32 -6.07
CA ASN A 143 13.61 5.58 -6.13
C ASN A 143 13.41 4.19 -5.53
N VAL A 144 13.23 3.20 -6.40
CA VAL A 144 12.91 1.82 -5.99
C VAL A 144 13.98 1.21 -5.08
N LEU A 145 15.27 1.44 -5.37
CA LEU A 145 16.35 0.84 -4.57
C LEU A 145 16.43 1.45 -3.17
N GLU A 146 16.21 2.76 -3.06
CA GLU A 146 16.16 3.43 -1.78
C GLU A 146 14.97 2.96 -0.95
N GLU A 147 13.81 2.77 -1.58
CA GLU A 147 12.61 2.29 -0.90
C GLU A 147 12.76 0.84 -0.41
N ILE A 148 13.38 -0.02 -1.23
CA ILE A 148 13.73 -1.40 -0.82
C ILE A 148 14.65 -1.36 0.40
N ALA A 149 15.69 -0.52 0.39
CA ALA A 149 16.62 -0.41 1.50
C ALA A 149 15.94 0.12 2.79
N LYS A 150 15.02 1.08 2.68
CA LYS A 150 14.21 1.58 3.80
C LYS A 150 13.35 0.46 4.39
N TYR A 151 12.67 -0.29 3.54
CA TYR A 151 11.86 -1.43 3.96
C TYR A 151 12.69 -2.51 4.65
N GLU A 152 13.84 -2.90 4.09
CA GLU A 152 14.74 -3.90 4.70
C GLU A 152 15.26 -3.45 6.08
N ALA A 153 15.57 -2.16 6.24
CA ALA A 153 15.97 -1.60 7.53
C ALA A 153 14.84 -1.68 8.56
N LEU A 154 13.62 -1.34 8.16
CA LEU A 154 12.42 -1.40 9.00
C LEU A 154 12.10 -2.84 9.41
N VAL A 155 12.10 -3.80 8.49
CA VAL A 155 11.87 -5.22 8.79
C VAL A 155 12.91 -5.75 9.78
N LYS A 156 14.18 -5.35 9.60
CA LYS A 156 15.26 -5.74 10.51
C LYS A 156 15.09 -5.13 11.92
N GLU A 157 14.54 -3.93 12.01
CA GLU A 157 14.26 -3.26 13.30
C GLU A 157 13.10 -3.92 14.03
N MET A 158 12.01 -4.24 13.32
CA MET A 158 10.79 -4.74 13.94
C MET A 158 10.87 -6.23 14.33
N ASP A 159 11.71 -7.04 13.66
CA ASP A 159 11.92 -8.47 13.94
C ASP A 159 10.61 -9.27 14.09
N GLU A 160 9.63 -9.01 13.20
CA GLU A 160 8.26 -9.53 13.30
C GLU A 160 8.11 -11.00 12.83
N GLY A 161 9.22 -11.66 12.51
CA GLY A 161 9.24 -13.03 11.99
C GLY A 161 8.55 -13.18 10.63
N ASN A 162 8.02 -14.37 10.37
CA ASN A 162 7.46 -14.78 9.08
C ASN A 162 5.92 -14.63 9.00
N TRP A 163 5.37 -13.59 9.64
CA TRP A 163 3.91 -13.40 9.72
C TRP A 163 3.28 -13.25 8.35
N PHE A 164 3.98 -12.60 7.41
CA PHE A 164 3.44 -12.27 6.10
C PHE A 164 3.40 -13.47 5.16
N GLU A 165 4.41 -14.35 5.21
CA GLU A 165 4.40 -15.65 4.52
C GLU A 165 3.25 -16.52 5.02
N ARG A 166 3.01 -16.53 6.34
CA ARG A 166 1.90 -17.28 6.93
C ARG A 166 0.55 -16.76 6.45
N LEU A 167 0.37 -15.43 6.42
CA LEU A 167 -0.84 -14.81 5.88
C LEU A 167 -1.06 -15.19 4.41
N ARG A 168 -0.01 -15.12 3.59
CA ARG A 168 -0.07 -15.52 2.17
C ARG A 168 -0.56 -16.95 2.03
N ASP A 169 0.06 -17.87 2.75
CA ASP A 169 -0.23 -19.30 2.62
C ASP A 169 -1.67 -19.62 3.05
N GLU A 170 -2.18 -18.95 4.08
CA GLU A 170 -3.56 -19.10 4.54
C GLU A 170 -4.58 -18.50 3.54
N LEU A 171 -4.31 -17.32 2.95
CA LEU A 171 -5.19 -16.70 1.96
C LEU A 171 -5.21 -17.42 0.60
N GLN A 172 -4.23 -18.28 0.33
CA GLN A 172 -4.08 -18.99 -0.93
C GLN A 172 -4.18 -20.50 -0.82
N MET A 173 -4.68 -20.97 0.33
CA MET A 173 -4.95 -22.37 0.56
C MET A 173 -5.75 -22.98 -0.61
N GLY A 174 -5.22 -24.07 -1.18
CA GLY A 174 -5.81 -24.74 -2.34
C GLY A 174 -5.23 -24.35 -3.70
N MET A 175 -4.23 -23.46 -3.75
CA MET A 175 -3.40 -23.25 -4.94
C MET A 175 -2.31 -24.32 -5.05
N ALA A 176 -1.99 -24.75 -6.28
CA ALA A 176 -0.89 -25.69 -6.51
C ALA A 176 0.49 -25.08 -6.21
N LYS A 177 0.60 -23.75 -6.29
CA LYS A 177 1.81 -22.98 -6.02
C LYS A 177 1.42 -21.62 -5.43
N ALA A 178 1.98 -21.26 -4.29
CA ALA A 178 1.89 -19.91 -3.76
C ALA A 178 2.67 -18.95 -4.68
N PRO A 179 2.12 -17.78 -5.07
CA PRO A 179 2.88 -16.74 -5.71
C PRO A 179 3.95 -16.22 -4.75
N PRO A 180 5.06 -15.74 -5.30
CA PRO A 180 6.13 -15.19 -4.49
C PRO A 180 5.69 -13.89 -3.81
N ILE A 181 6.38 -13.54 -2.73
CA ILE A 181 6.30 -12.19 -2.14
C ILE A 181 7.42 -11.39 -2.78
N GLU A 182 7.07 -10.32 -3.50
CA GLU A 182 7.98 -9.52 -4.32
C GLU A 182 7.54 -8.06 -4.36
N TRP A 183 8.34 -7.23 -5.02
CA TRP A 183 8.03 -5.85 -5.31
C TRP A 183 7.24 -5.73 -6.60
N TYR A 184 6.17 -4.94 -6.57
CA TYR A 184 5.30 -4.66 -7.71
C TYR A 184 5.06 -3.16 -7.84
N VAL A 185 4.99 -2.70 -9.09
CA VAL A 185 4.39 -1.40 -9.42
C VAL A 185 2.97 -1.67 -9.90
N VAL A 186 2.00 -1.16 -9.16
CA VAL A 186 0.58 -1.42 -9.39
C VAL A 186 -0.08 -0.11 -9.82
N VAL A 187 -0.60 -0.10 -11.05
CA VAL A 187 -1.55 0.93 -11.49
C VAL A 187 -2.90 0.54 -10.92
N ASN A 188 -3.41 1.38 -10.02
CA ASN A 188 -4.59 1.10 -9.22
C ASN A 188 -5.64 2.19 -9.48
N GLY A 189 -6.90 1.82 -9.27
CA GLY A 189 -8.01 2.74 -9.23
C GLY A 189 -8.59 3.11 -10.58
N ASP A 190 -9.91 2.95 -10.66
CA ASP A 190 -10.81 3.70 -11.53
C ASP A 190 -11.26 4.94 -10.74
N GLU A 191 -10.93 6.15 -11.19
CA GLU A 191 -11.30 7.38 -10.46
C GLU A 191 -12.81 7.67 -10.54
N GLU A 192 -13.56 6.99 -11.41
CA GLU A 192 -14.97 7.28 -11.72
C GLU A 192 -15.98 6.21 -11.25
N ARG A 193 -15.55 5.17 -10.49
CA ARG A 193 -16.43 4.07 -10.04
C ARG A 193 -17.12 4.28 -8.69
#